data_AF-A0A4P6V0J7-F1
#
_entry.id   AF-A0A4P6V0J7-F1
#
_cell.length_a   1.000
_cell.length_b   1.000
_cell.length_c   1.000
_cell.angle_alpha   90.00
_cell.angle_beta   90.00
_cell.angle_gamma   90.00
#
_symmetry.space_group_name_H-M   'P 1'
#
loop_
_entity.id
_entity.type
_entity.pdbx_description
1 polymer ?
#
loop_
_entity_poly.entity_id
_entity_poly.type
_entity_poly.pdbx_seq_one_letter_code
_entity_poly.pdbx_strand_id
1 'polypeptide(L)'
;MNAVSFDNATKPAGENVLQQQGRFDDFIEYYNTERPHQGLGMATPAERYEENTRPYRGLPEIDYPFHDKTVTATSCGRICVRRKKVNLSTVFAGQKVGIRQVEDRLWLASFMSYDLGYFDEDTCRLEPIKDPFGQNVLPMSRQ
;
A
#
# COMPACT_ATOMS: atom_id res chain seq x y z
N MET A 1 31.16 -8.52 -29.97
CA MET A 1 30.03 -8.58 -29.02
C MET A 1 30.59 -8.22 -27.66
N ASN A 2 30.50 -6.95 -27.27
CA ASN A 2 31.03 -6.49 -26.00
C ASN A 2 30.05 -6.91 -24.91
N ALA A 3 30.51 -7.67 -23.92
CA ALA A 3 29.68 -8.09 -22.81
C ALA A 3 29.18 -6.86 -22.03
N VAL A 4 27.88 -6.61 -22.06
CA VAL A 4 27.22 -5.59 -21.25
C VAL A 4 27.12 -6.13 -19.81
N SER A 5 28.22 -6.07 -19.06
CA SER A 5 28.22 -6.45 -17.64
C SER A 5 27.65 -5.31 -16.77
N PHE A 6 27.04 -5.66 -15.63
CA PHE A 6 26.52 -4.69 -14.65
C PHE A 6 27.54 -3.58 -14.29
N ASP A 7 28.82 -3.94 -14.16
CA ASP A 7 29.88 -2.96 -13.89
C ASP A 7 30.04 -1.94 -15.03
N ASN A 8 29.84 -2.33 -16.30
CA ASN A 8 29.95 -1.43 -17.45
C ASN A 8 28.76 -0.45 -17.55
N ALA A 9 27.60 -0.80 -16.97
CA ALA A 9 26.43 0.07 -16.98
C ALA A 9 26.60 1.29 -16.06
N THR A 10 27.38 1.18 -14.98
CA THR A 10 27.56 2.26 -13.99
C THR A 10 29.00 2.77 -13.89
N LYS A 11 30.00 2.04 -14.41
CA LYS A 11 31.42 2.39 -14.33
C LYS A 11 32.14 2.21 -15.67
N PRO A 12 32.80 3.26 -16.19
CA PRO A 12 32.73 4.65 -15.72
C PRO A 12 31.30 5.20 -15.86
N ALA A 13 30.97 6.29 -15.16
CA ALA A 13 29.72 7.01 -15.41
C ALA A 13 29.73 7.57 -16.86
N GLY A 14 28.55 7.69 -17.47
CA GLY A 14 28.37 8.40 -18.74
C GLY A 14 28.78 9.86 -18.61
N GLU A 15 29.15 10.50 -19.71
CA GLU A 15 29.62 11.89 -19.68
C GLU A 15 28.49 12.88 -19.33
N ASN A 16 27.24 12.46 -19.51
CA ASN A 16 26.04 13.20 -19.13
C ASN A 16 24.86 12.24 -18.87
N VAL A 17 23.74 12.80 -18.41
CA VAL A 17 22.52 12.04 -18.06
C VAL A 17 21.95 11.25 -19.24
N LEU A 18 21.97 11.80 -20.46
CA LEU A 18 21.43 11.12 -21.65
C LEU A 18 22.28 9.91 -22.05
N GLN A 19 23.61 10.05 -22.04
CA GLN A 19 24.51 8.93 -22.30
C GLN A 19 24.42 7.85 -21.21
N GLN A 20 24.27 8.25 -19.96
CA GLN A 20 24.08 7.30 -18.85
C GLN A 20 22.74 6.54 -18.98
N GLN A 21 21.67 7.21 -19.41
CA GLN A 21 20.39 6.57 -19.70
C GLN A 21 20.52 5.53 -20.82
N GLY A 22 21.19 5.87 -21.93
CA GLY A 22 21.41 4.90 -23.02
C GLY A 22 22.14 3.64 -22.55
N ARG A 23 23.13 3.78 -21.65
CA ARG A 23 23.80 2.62 -21.03
C ARG A 23 22.87 1.79 -20.14
N PHE A 24 21.91 2.43 -19.46
CA PHE A 24 20.90 1.73 -18.69
C PHE A 24 19.89 1.01 -19.58
N ASP A 25 19.48 1.62 -20.69
CA ASP A 25 18.57 1.00 -21.66
C ASP A 25 19.22 -0.24 -22.28
N ASP A 26 20.49 -0.15 -22.70
CA ASP A 26 21.27 -1.29 -23.20
C ASP A 26 21.41 -2.40 -22.14
N PHE A 27 21.60 -2.03 -20.87
CA PHE A 27 21.68 -3.00 -19.77
C PHE A 27 20.34 -3.67 -19.49
N ILE A 28 19.23 -2.92 -19.53
CA ILE A 28 17.87 -3.46 -19.35
C ILE A 28 17.59 -4.51 -20.42
N GLU A 29 17.91 -4.21 -21.68
CA GLU A 29 17.76 -5.15 -22.78
C GLU A 29 18.57 -6.42 -22.52
N TYR A 30 19.89 -6.30 -22.33
CA TYR A 30 20.75 -7.44 -22.02
C TYR A 30 20.27 -8.28 -20.82
N TYR A 31 19.91 -7.62 -19.72
CA TYR A 31 19.48 -8.30 -18.49
C TYR A 31 18.18 -9.08 -18.71
N ASN A 32 17.23 -8.49 -19.44
CA ASN A 32 15.91 -9.08 -19.63
C ASN A 32 15.89 -10.14 -20.74
N THR A 33 16.70 -10.01 -21.80
CA THR A 33 16.59 -10.84 -23.01
C THR A 33 17.77 -11.77 -23.27
N GLU A 34 18.97 -11.46 -22.76
CA GLU A 34 20.17 -12.26 -23.05
C GLU A 34 20.75 -12.98 -21.83
N ARG A 35 20.59 -12.44 -20.62
CA ARG A 35 21.25 -12.98 -19.42
C ARG A 35 20.45 -14.15 -18.82
N PRO A 36 21.00 -15.39 -18.81
CA PRO A 36 20.33 -16.50 -18.15
C PRO A 36 20.47 -16.40 -16.63
N HIS A 37 19.38 -16.68 -15.91
CA HIS A 37 19.35 -16.60 -14.45
C HIS A 37 19.15 -17.98 -13.82
N GLN A 38 20.05 -18.39 -12.93
CA GLN A 38 19.97 -19.68 -12.25
C GLN A 38 18.65 -19.86 -11.48
N GLY A 39 18.17 -18.80 -10.81
CA GLY A 39 16.88 -18.83 -10.11
C GLY A 39 15.66 -19.00 -11.02
N LEU A 40 15.83 -18.78 -12.33
CA LEU A 40 14.82 -19.01 -13.37
C LEU A 40 15.13 -20.27 -14.19
N GLY A 41 16.01 -21.16 -13.70
CA GLY A 41 16.38 -22.38 -14.42
C GLY A 41 17.13 -22.12 -15.73
N MET A 42 18.01 -21.11 -15.73
CA MET A 42 18.76 -20.62 -16.90
C MET A 42 17.91 -19.92 -17.96
N ALA A 43 16.64 -19.65 -17.70
CA ALA A 43 15.82 -18.76 -18.52
C ALA A 43 16.13 -17.28 -18.26
N THR A 44 15.74 -16.42 -19.19
CA THR A 44 15.79 -14.96 -19.04
C THR A 44 14.49 -14.42 -18.43
N PRO A 45 14.50 -13.21 -17.85
CA PRO A 45 13.28 -12.59 -17.34
C PRO A 45 12.18 -12.45 -18.41
N ALA A 46 12.55 -12.05 -19.64
CA ALA A 46 11.60 -11.87 -20.74
C ALA A 46 10.93 -13.19 -21.18
N GLU A 47 11.61 -14.33 -21.03
CA GLU A 47 11.02 -15.65 -21.30
C GLU A 47 9.99 -16.09 -20.25
N ARG A 48 10.04 -15.51 -19.04
CA ARG A 48 9.18 -15.89 -17.92
C ARG A 48 8.07 -14.90 -17.63
N TYR A 49 8.32 -13.62 -17.92
CA TYR A 49 7.36 -12.56 -17.67
C TYR A 49 6.32 -12.49 -18.79
N GLU A 50 5.05 -12.58 -18.40
CA GLU A 50 3.92 -12.31 -19.27
C GLU A 50 3.18 -11.09 -18.69
N GLU A 51 2.85 -10.12 -19.53
CA GLU A 51 2.06 -8.98 -19.09
C GLU A 51 0.71 -9.44 -18.56
N ASN A 52 0.33 -8.93 -17.40
CA ASN A 52 -0.95 -9.28 -16.82
C ASN A 52 -2.08 -8.69 -17.68
N THR A 53 -2.98 -9.55 -18.15
CA THR A 53 -4.17 -9.14 -18.92
C THR A 53 -5.12 -8.24 -18.13
N ARG A 54 -5.04 -8.26 -16.79
CA ARG A 54 -5.83 -7.39 -15.93
C ARG A 54 -5.11 -6.04 -15.75
N PRO A 55 -5.58 -4.95 -16.39
CA PRO A 55 -4.98 -3.64 -16.19
C PRO A 55 -5.18 -3.18 -14.75
N TYR A 56 -4.14 -2.60 -14.17
CA TYR A 56 -4.25 -1.92 -12.88
C TYR A 56 -5.06 -0.63 -13.04
N ARG A 57 -6.24 -0.55 -12.38
CA ARG A 57 -7.15 0.61 -12.46
C ARG A 57 -7.03 1.56 -11.26
N GLY A 58 -6.00 1.40 -10.44
CA GLY A 58 -5.90 2.07 -9.14
C GLY A 58 -6.73 1.38 -8.05
N LEU A 59 -6.75 2.00 -6.87
CA LEU A 59 -7.58 1.57 -5.76
C LEU A 59 -9.01 2.10 -5.94
N PRO A 60 -10.04 1.27 -5.66
CA PRO A 60 -11.41 1.75 -5.68
C PRO A 60 -11.63 2.80 -4.58
N GLU A 61 -12.59 3.69 -4.80
CA GLU A 61 -13.02 4.61 -3.76
C GLU A 61 -13.64 3.84 -2.58
N ILE A 62 -13.23 4.17 -1.36
CA ILE A 62 -13.78 3.55 -0.15
C ILE A 62 -15.12 4.24 0.18
N ASP A 63 -16.17 3.44 0.26
CA ASP A 63 -17.52 3.87 0.65
C ASP A 63 -18.00 3.16 1.93
N TYR A 64 -18.84 3.84 2.71
CA TYR A 64 -19.35 3.38 4.00
C TYR A 64 -20.88 3.50 4.05
N PRO A 65 -21.62 2.70 3.28
CA PRO A 65 -23.08 2.85 3.11
C PRO A 65 -23.88 2.52 4.38
N PHE A 66 -23.28 1.80 5.32
CA PHE A 66 -23.91 1.42 6.60
C PHE A 66 -23.51 2.33 7.77
N HIS A 67 -22.79 3.42 7.50
CA HIS A 67 -22.37 4.40 8.47
C HIS A 67 -23.16 5.69 8.30
N ASP A 68 -23.33 6.44 9.38
CA ASP A 68 -24.07 7.70 9.33
C ASP A 68 -23.30 8.77 8.57
N LYS A 69 -21.96 8.76 8.68
CA LYS A 69 -21.07 9.72 8.04
C LYS A 69 -19.74 9.09 7.65
N THR A 70 -19.20 9.58 6.55
CA THR A 70 -17.81 9.35 6.15
C THR A 70 -17.00 10.61 6.42
N VAL A 71 -15.93 10.48 7.22
CA VAL A 71 -15.05 11.59 7.60
C VAL A 71 -13.62 11.30 7.18
N THR A 72 -12.92 12.31 6.66
CA THR A 72 -11.51 12.18 6.31
C THR A 72 -10.65 12.51 7.52
N ALA A 73 -9.73 11.61 7.86
CA ALA A 73 -8.74 11.86 8.89
C ALA A 73 -7.70 12.89 8.41
N THR A 74 -7.44 13.86 9.26
CA THR A 74 -6.42 14.90 9.03
C THR A 74 -5.01 14.31 8.98
N SER A 75 -4.03 15.09 8.52
CA SER A 75 -2.62 14.69 8.44
C SER A 75 -2.03 14.20 9.77
N CYS A 76 -2.57 14.66 10.89
CA CYS A 76 -2.15 14.24 12.23
C CYS A 76 -2.92 13.03 12.79
N GLY A 77 -3.74 12.35 11.99
CA GLY A 77 -4.47 11.15 12.41
C GLY A 77 -5.73 11.42 13.24
N ARG A 78 -6.29 12.64 13.18
CA ARG A 78 -7.50 13.03 13.90
C ARG A 78 -8.69 13.17 12.96
N ILE A 79 -9.88 12.81 13.42
CA ILE A 79 -11.15 13.11 12.74
C ILE A 79 -11.87 14.27 13.45
N CYS A 80 -12.55 15.10 12.66
CA CYS A 80 -13.33 16.23 13.16
C CYS A 80 -14.82 15.87 13.14
N VAL A 81 -15.41 15.72 14.33
CA VAL A 81 -16.83 15.35 14.49
C VAL A 81 -17.50 16.40 15.39
N ARG A 82 -18.54 17.08 14.89
CA ARG A 82 -19.31 18.11 15.63
C ARG A 82 -18.44 19.15 16.37
N ARG A 83 -17.39 19.68 15.69
CA ARG A 83 -16.39 20.63 16.22
C ARG A 83 -15.42 20.06 17.27
N LYS A 84 -15.51 18.77 17.59
CA LYS A 84 -14.57 18.04 18.44
C LYS A 84 -13.55 17.29 17.59
N LYS A 85 -12.36 17.04 18.14
CA LYS A 85 -11.23 16.38 17.46
C LYS A 85 -10.94 15.05 18.14
N VAL A 86 -11.27 13.94 17.50
CA VAL A 86 -11.04 12.60 18.04
C VAL A 86 -9.71 12.08 17.51
N ASN A 87 -8.87 11.55 18.39
CA ASN A 87 -7.59 10.96 18.01
C ASN A 87 -7.79 9.49 17.60
N LEU A 88 -7.40 9.15 16.36
CA LEU A 88 -7.39 7.78 15.85
C LEU A 88 -5.94 7.24 15.85
N SER A 89 -5.20 7.57 14.79
CA SER A 89 -3.79 7.24 14.60
C SER A 89 -3.30 7.92 13.32
N THR A 90 -2.02 8.28 13.26
CA THR A 90 -1.39 8.90 12.08
C THR A 90 -1.40 7.98 10.86
N VAL A 91 -1.54 6.67 11.04
CA VAL A 91 -1.64 5.70 9.93
C VAL A 91 -2.88 5.92 9.06
N PHE A 92 -3.92 6.56 9.60
CA PHE A 92 -5.13 6.89 8.87
C PHE A 92 -5.08 8.27 8.22
N ALA A 93 -3.95 8.99 8.25
CA ALA A 93 -3.83 10.31 7.67
C ALA A 93 -4.26 10.34 6.18
N GLY A 94 -5.20 11.21 5.85
CA GLY A 94 -5.76 11.34 4.49
C GLY A 94 -6.77 10.25 4.11
N GLN A 95 -7.02 9.27 4.97
CA GLN A 95 -7.96 8.18 4.71
C GLN A 95 -9.39 8.55 5.13
N LYS A 96 -10.36 8.00 4.40
CA LYS A 96 -11.79 8.07 4.75
C LYS A 96 -12.12 7.03 5.81
N VAL A 97 -12.81 7.43 6.86
CA VAL A 97 -13.26 6.60 7.99
C VAL A 97 -14.77 6.72 8.11
N GLY A 98 -15.47 5.59 8.22
CA GLY A 98 -16.90 5.56 8.51
C GLY A 98 -17.13 5.75 10.00
N ILE A 99 -18.10 6.59 10.36
CA ILE A 99 -18.57 6.74 11.74
C ILE A 99 -20.06 6.46 11.84
N ARG A 100 -20.44 5.68 12.86
CA ARG A 100 -21.83 5.31 13.14
C ARG A 100 -22.15 5.57 14.59
N GLN A 101 -23.24 6.27 14.87
CA GLN A 101 -23.74 6.48 16.21
C GLN A 101 -24.41 5.19 16.70
N VAL A 102 -23.91 4.67 17.83
CA VAL A 102 -24.43 3.42 18.41
C VAL A 102 -25.34 3.72 19.60
N GLU A 103 -25.01 4.72 20.40
CA GLU A 103 -25.82 5.22 21.51
C GLU A 103 -25.75 6.76 21.60
N ASP A 104 -26.39 7.36 22.60
CA ASP A 104 -26.25 8.80 22.82
C ASP A 104 -24.79 9.16 23.09
N ARG A 105 -24.23 10.05 22.27
CA ARG A 105 -22.83 10.49 22.28
C ARG A 105 -21.76 9.40 22.11
N LEU A 106 -22.13 8.14 21.85
CA LEU A 106 -21.20 7.03 21.60
C LEU A 106 -21.18 6.67 20.12
N TRP A 107 -19.98 6.69 19.53
CA TRP A 107 -19.77 6.48 18.11
C TRP A 107 -18.80 5.32 17.87
N LEU A 108 -19.08 4.52 16.86
CA LEU A 108 -18.18 3.51 16.31
C LEU A 108 -17.41 4.13 15.14
N ALA A 109 -16.09 4.00 15.13
CA ALA A 109 -15.25 4.31 13.98
C ALA A 109 -14.84 3.01 13.26
N SER A 110 -14.96 2.98 11.94
CA SER A 110 -14.58 1.84 11.10
C SER A 110 -13.73 2.30 9.92
N PHE A 111 -12.72 1.51 9.58
CA PHE A 111 -11.91 1.66 8.38
C PHE A 111 -12.03 0.41 7.50
N MET A 112 -12.51 0.60 6.27
CA MET A 112 -12.89 -0.50 5.37
C MET A 112 -13.88 -1.46 6.07
N SER A 113 -13.56 -2.75 6.10
CA SER A 113 -14.35 -3.81 6.76
C SER A 113 -14.03 -3.97 8.25
N TYR A 114 -13.19 -3.12 8.83
CA TYR A 114 -12.71 -3.27 10.20
C TYR A 114 -13.22 -2.17 11.11
N ASP A 115 -13.82 -2.58 12.22
CA ASP A 115 -14.15 -1.69 13.31
C ASP A 115 -12.86 -1.36 14.08
N LEU A 116 -12.60 -0.06 14.28
CA LEU A 116 -11.39 0.41 14.95
C LEU A 116 -11.61 0.50 16.46
N GLY A 117 -12.78 0.98 16.87
CA GLY A 117 -13.03 1.34 18.25
C GLY A 117 -14.27 2.21 18.41
N TYR A 118 -14.63 2.41 19.67
CA TYR A 118 -15.66 3.33 20.06
C TYR A 118 -15.03 4.63 20.55
N PHE A 119 -15.66 5.76 20.27
CA PHE A 119 -15.29 7.03 20.88
C PHE A 119 -16.54 7.73 21.38
N ASP A 120 -16.44 8.37 22.53
CA ASP A 120 -17.49 9.26 23.01
C ASP A 120 -17.16 10.72 22.66
N GLU A 121 -18.22 11.53 22.55
CA GLU A 121 -18.04 12.95 22.25
C GLU A 121 -17.29 13.68 23.37
N ASP A 122 -17.38 13.28 24.63
CA ASP A 122 -16.89 14.06 25.76
C ASP A 122 -15.40 13.85 26.04
N THR A 123 -14.88 12.64 25.95
CA THR A 123 -13.45 12.32 26.12
C THR A 123 -12.64 12.50 24.83
N CYS A 124 -13.28 12.49 23.66
CA CYS A 124 -12.64 12.57 22.35
C CYS A 124 -11.53 11.52 22.13
N ARG A 125 -11.61 10.38 22.84
CA ARG A 125 -10.65 9.30 22.78
C ARG A 125 -11.29 8.07 22.14
N LEU A 126 -10.57 7.44 21.23
CA LEU A 126 -10.93 6.14 20.71
C LEU A 126 -10.51 5.05 21.71
N GLU A 127 -11.48 4.31 22.22
CA GLU A 127 -11.29 3.05 22.91
C GLU A 127 -11.30 1.92 21.86
N PRO A 128 -10.14 1.31 21.58
CA PRO A 128 -10.02 0.32 20.52
C PRO A 128 -10.82 -0.93 20.86
N ILE A 129 -11.45 -1.52 19.84
CA ILE A 129 -12.03 -2.85 20.01
C ILE A 129 -10.93 -3.91 20.11
N LYS A 130 -11.29 -5.12 20.57
CA LYS A 130 -10.38 -6.27 20.55
C LYS A 130 -9.81 -6.43 19.14
N ASP A 131 -8.51 -6.70 19.06
CA ASP A 131 -7.73 -6.71 17.82
C ASP A 131 -8.52 -7.26 16.62
N PRO A 132 -8.94 -6.38 15.69
CA PRO A 132 -9.71 -6.79 14.51
C PRO A 132 -8.87 -7.59 13.51
N PHE A 133 -7.54 -7.59 13.66
CA PHE A 133 -6.58 -8.41 12.91
C PHE A 133 -6.09 -9.64 13.71
N GLY A 134 -6.71 -9.93 14.86
CA GLY A 134 -6.33 -11.04 15.72
C GLY A 134 -6.20 -12.33 14.92
N GLN A 135 -5.24 -13.18 15.31
CA GLN A 135 -4.74 -14.34 14.57
C GLN A 135 -5.81 -15.19 13.87
N ASN A 136 -6.27 -14.78 12.69
CA ASN A 136 -6.67 -15.71 11.64
C ASN A 136 -5.39 -16.12 10.91
N VAL A 137 -4.49 -16.76 11.67
CA VAL A 137 -3.43 -17.55 11.04
C VAL A 137 -4.14 -18.69 10.35
N LEU A 138 -4.17 -18.66 9.02
CA LEU A 138 -4.47 -19.85 8.25
C LEU A 138 -3.53 -20.94 8.78
N PRO A 139 -4.03 -22.15 9.13
CA PRO A 139 -3.14 -23.23 9.49
C PRO A 139 -2.20 -23.41 8.30
N MET A 140 -0.92 -23.05 8.48
CA MET A 140 0.08 -23.36 7.47
C MET A 140 0.11 -24.88 7.38
N SER A 141 -0.43 -25.41 6.29
CA SER A 141 -0.34 -26.82 5.99
C SER A 141 1.13 -27.19 5.94
N ARG A 142 1.59 -28.03 6.86
CA ARG A 142 2.86 -28.72 6.68
C ARG A 142 2.66 -29.70 5.53
N GLN A 143 3.19 -29.35 4.35
CA GLN A 143 3.54 -30.37 3.36
C GLN A 143 4.84 -31.05 3.80
#